data_AF-A0A0Q7KNZ4-F1
#
_entry.id   AF-A0A0Q7KNZ4-F1
#
_cell.length_a   1.000
_cell.length_b   1.000
_cell.length_c   1.000
_cell.angle_alpha   90.00
_cell.angle_beta   90.00
_cell.angle_gamma   90.00
#
_symmetry.space_group_name_H-M   'P 1'
#
loop_
_entity.id
_entity.type
_entity.pdbx_description
1 polymer ?
#
loop_
_entity_poly.entity_id
_entity_poly.type
_entity_poly.pdbx_seq_one_letter_code
_entity_poly.pdbx_strand_id
1 'polypeptide(L)'
;MDDAEFSDLIARAVARLDPSLERRLDTEPSAHLDLVLLTRRAHDETGRLLRSAVTSARAAGSSWEAIGSALGMTRQAAQQRFGHKPSSAPDPGDGHLPEAGEHRQLVGLTAFNEMDQLDLWGRHGWHSIGFGPLFHDVEKSDTQWEHKRAVVGSRKMRDLEAKGWERIGSTWFPWVYLKRPLPLPAVPGEPT
;
A
#
# COMPACT_ATOMS: atom_id res chain seq x y z
N MET A 1 -23.08 5.65 4.29
CA MET A 1 -22.64 6.40 3.12
C MET A 1 -23.46 5.92 1.97
N ASP A 2 -24.31 6.80 1.44
CA ASP A 2 -25.07 6.51 0.23
C ASP A 2 -24.19 6.73 -1.01
N ASP A 3 -24.69 6.33 -2.17
CA ASP A 3 -23.96 6.41 -3.44
C ASP A 3 -23.64 7.86 -3.85
N ALA A 4 -24.46 8.83 -3.42
CA ALA A 4 -24.27 10.24 -3.72
C ALA A 4 -23.12 10.84 -2.90
N GLU A 5 -23.07 10.54 -1.60
CA GLU A 5 -21.99 10.92 -0.70
C GLU A 5 -20.66 10.30 -1.15
N PHE A 6 -20.67 9.02 -1.57
CA PHE A 6 -19.49 8.37 -2.13
C PHE A 6 -19.02 9.05 -3.42
N SER A 7 -19.96 9.36 -4.33
CA SER A 7 -19.66 10.04 -5.59
C SER A 7 -19.05 11.42 -5.37
N ASP A 8 -19.59 12.20 -4.42
CA ASP A 8 -19.07 13.52 -4.05
C ASP A 8 -17.64 13.42 -3.50
N LEU A 9 -17.34 12.42 -2.66
CA LEU A 9 -15.99 12.19 -2.13
C LEU A 9 -14.98 11.89 -3.24
N ILE A 10 -15.35 11.05 -4.21
CA ILE A 10 -14.49 10.74 -5.36
C ILE A 10 -14.30 11.98 -6.24
N ALA A 11 -15.37 12.73 -6.53
CA ALA A 11 -15.30 13.96 -7.32
C ALA A 11 -14.37 15.00 -6.68
N ARG A 12 -14.47 15.21 -5.36
CA ARG A 12 -13.56 16.08 -4.61
C ARG A 12 -12.12 15.58 -4.62
N ALA A 13 -11.90 14.28 -4.53
CA ALA A 13 -10.56 13.71 -4.61
C ALA A 13 -9.92 13.98 -5.99
N VAL A 14 -10.68 13.82 -7.07
CA VAL A 14 -10.22 14.13 -8.44
C VAL A 14 -9.98 15.63 -8.63
N ALA A 15 -10.89 16.49 -8.17
CA ALA A 15 -10.74 17.95 -8.27
C ALA A 15 -9.49 18.47 -7.53
N ARG A 16 -9.07 17.82 -6.44
CA ARG A 16 -7.83 18.15 -5.73
C ARG A 16 -6.55 17.81 -6.50
N LEU A 17 -6.61 16.94 -7.51
CA LEU A 17 -5.44 16.60 -8.34
C LEU A 17 -5.08 17.73 -9.30
N ASP A 18 -6.07 18.53 -9.72
CA ASP A 18 -5.85 19.78 -10.45
C ASP A 18 -6.85 20.86 -9.97
N PRO A 19 -6.45 21.66 -8.95
CA PRO A 19 -7.30 22.72 -8.43
C PRO A 19 -7.62 23.84 -9.43
N SER A 20 -6.88 23.93 -10.54
CA SER A 20 -7.10 24.96 -11.57
C SER A 20 -8.19 24.58 -12.57
N LEU A 21 -8.55 23.29 -12.61
CA LEU A 21 -9.42 22.71 -13.62
C LEU A 21 -10.80 23.35 -13.65
N GLU A 22 -11.41 23.60 -12.48
CA GLU A 22 -12.74 24.20 -12.35
C GLU A 22 -12.83 25.52 -13.13
N ARG A 23 -11.91 26.45 -12.88
CA ARG A 23 -11.86 27.73 -13.58
C ARG A 23 -11.63 27.57 -15.09
N ARG A 24 -10.84 26.58 -15.50
CA ARG A 24 -10.48 26.37 -16.91
C ARG A 24 -11.61 25.70 -17.69
N LEU A 25 -12.47 24.90 -17.05
CA LEU A 25 -13.63 24.28 -17.70
C LEU A 25 -14.59 25.33 -18.28
N ASP A 26 -14.71 26.50 -17.63
CA ASP A 26 -15.57 27.58 -18.10
C ASP A 26 -14.99 28.39 -19.28
N THR A 27 -13.68 28.31 -19.51
CA THR A 27 -12.97 29.21 -20.44
C THR A 27 -12.18 28.50 -21.55
N GLU A 28 -11.81 27.24 -21.33
CA GLU A 28 -10.92 26.47 -22.21
C GLU A 28 -11.58 25.14 -22.61
N PRO A 29 -11.97 24.95 -23.88
CA PRO A 29 -12.51 23.66 -24.34
C PRO A 29 -11.56 22.48 -24.11
N SER A 30 -10.25 22.70 -24.14
CA SER A 30 -9.23 21.68 -23.85
C SER A 30 -9.27 21.18 -22.41
N ALA A 31 -9.76 21.96 -21.45
CA ALA A 31 -9.86 21.54 -20.05
C ALA A 31 -10.82 20.34 -19.86
N HIS A 32 -11.80 20.16 -20.76
CA HIS A 32 -12.64 18.96 -20.74
C HIS A 32 -11.86 17.69 -21.10
N LEU A 33 -10.85 17.78 -21.98
CA LEU A 33 -9.97 16.65 -22.27
C LEU A 33 -9.04 16.36 -21.08
N ASP A 34 -8.58 17.39 -20.38
CA ASP A 34 -7.81 17.22 -19.14
C ASP A 34 -8.64 16.52 -18.05
N LEU A 35 -9.93 16.86 -17.91
CA LEU A 35 -10.85 16.14 -17.02
C LEU A 35 -10.99 14.66 -17.39
N VAL A 36 -11.10 14.34 -18.69
CA VAL A 36 -11.11 12.95 -19.17
C VAL A 36 -9.81 12.23 -18.79
N LEU A 37 -8.66 12.89 -18.97
CA LEU A 37 -7.36 12.31 -18.61
C LEU A 37 -7.23 12.07 -17.09
N LEU A 38 -7.66 13.02 -16.27
CA LEU A 38 -7.62 12.91 -14.81
C LEU A 38 -8.54 11.81 -14.29
N THR A 39 -9.77 11.76 -14.79
CA THR A 39 -10.74 10.70 -14.41
C THR A 39 -10.29 9.32 -14.89
N ARG A 40 -9.67 9.20 -16.08
CA ARG A 40 -9.03 7.95 -16.53
C ARG A 40 -7.91 7.53 -15.59
N ARG A 41 -7.02 8.44 -15.17
CA ARG A 41 -5.96 8.13 -14.20
C ARG A 41 -6.53 7.66 -12.86
N ALA A 42 -7.58 8.32 -12.38
CA ALA A 42 -8.29 7.89 -11.16
C ALA A 42 -8.96 6.52 -11.33
N HIS A 43 -9.52 6.22 -12.51
CA HIS A 43 -10.06 4.90 -12.82
C HIS A 43 -8.97 3.81 -12.82
N ASP A 44 -7.83 4.07 -13.46
CA ASP A 44 -6.70 3.15 -13.47
C ASP A 44 -6.20 2.86 -12.05
N GLU A 45 -6.09 3.91 -11.23
CA GLU A 45 -5.65 3.80 -9.85
C GLU A 45 -6.64 3.04 -8.97
N THR A 46 -7.93 3.38 -9.01
CA THR A 46 -8.98 2.62 -8.31
C THR A 46 -9.03 1.16 -8.77
N GLY A 47 -8.77 0.88 -10.05
CA GLY A 47 -8.60 -0.48 -10.57
C GLY A 47 -7.40 -1.22 -9.97
N ARG A 48 -6.27 -0.53 -9.72
CA ARG A 48 -5.12 -1.10 -8.99
C ARG A 48 -5.48 -1.37 -7.53
N LEU A 49 -6.10 -0.41 -6.84
CA LEU A 49 -6.56 -0.56 -5.45
C LEU A 49 -7.52 -1.75 -5.30
N LEU A 50 -8.45 -1.92 -6.25
CA LEU A 50 -9.36 -3.06 -6.28
C LEU A 50 -8.61 -4.40 -6.42
N ARG A 51 -7.63 -4.49 -7.33
CA ARG A 51 -6.79 -5.70 -7.44
C ARG A 51 -6.04 -5.98 -6.13
N SER A 52 -5.44 -4.96 -5.52
CA SER A 52 -4.76 -5.09 -4.22
C SER A 52 -5.69 -5.56 -3.10
N ALA A 53 -6.92 -5.04 -3.06
CA ALA A 53 -7.94 -5.49 -2.11
C ALA A 53 -8.33 -6.95 -2.33
N VAL A 54 -8.51 -7.38 -3.60
CA VAL A 54 -8.78 -8.79 -3.94
C VAL A 54 -7.61 -9.70 -3.55
N THR A 55 -6.37 -9.30 -3.84
CA THR A 55 -5.17 -10.03 -3.41
C THR A 55 -5.12 -10.14 -1.89
N SER A 56 -5.42 -9.07 -1.16
CA SER A 56 -5.47 -9.07 0.31
C SER A 56 -6.57 -10.01 0.83
N ALA A 57 -7.76 -10.01 0.24
CA ALA A 57 -8.85 -10.91 0.62
C ALA A 57 -8.48 -12.38 0.37
N ARG A 58 -7.83 -12.68 -0.76
CA ARG A 58 -7.31 -14.01 -1.06
C ARG A 58 -6.25 -14.45 -0.05
N ALA A 59 -5.29 -13.58 0.28
CA ALA A 59 -4.26 -13.85 1.27
C ALA A 59 -4.86 -14.06 2.68
N ALA A 60 -5.98 -13.38 2.99
CA ALA A 60 -6.74 -13.57 4.22
C ALA A 60 -7.64 -14.83 4.22
N GLY A 61 -7.58 -15.66 3.17
CA GLY A 61 -8.31 -16.92 3.09
C GLY A 61 -9.70 -16.85 2.46
N SER A 62 -10.17 -15.69 1.99
CA SER A 62 -11.48 -15.58 1.33
C SER A 62 -11.54 -16.40 0.04
N SER A 63 -12.60 -17.17 -0.17
CA SER A 63 -12.80 -17.97 -1.38
C SER A 63 -13.10 -17.09 -2.61
N TRP A 64 -12.88 -17.62 -3.82
CA TRP A 64 -13.25 -16.93 -5.06
C TRP A 64 -14.77 -16.70 -5.18
N GLU A 65 -15.57 -17.55 -4.54
CA GLU A 65 -17.03 -17.39 -4.51
C GLU A 65 -17.43 -16.19 -3.66
N ALA A 66 -16.85 -16.05 -2.46
CA ALA A 66 -17.07 -14.90 -1.59
C ALA A 66 -16.62 -13.58 -2.26
N ILE A 67 -15.46 -13.60 -2.92
CA ILE A 67 -14.97 -12.44 -3.68
C ILE A 67 -15.89 -12.11 -4.86
N GLY A 68 -16.34 -13.12 -5.61
CA GLY A 68 -17.29 -12.91 -6.71
C GLY A 68 -18.60 -12.28 -6.22
N SER A 69 -19.17 -12.79 -5.13
CA SER A 69 -20.37 -12.24 -4.51
C SER A 69 -20.17 -10.78 -4.09
N ALA A 70 -19.05 -10.44 -3.43
CA ALA A 70 -18.74 -9.06 -3.03
C ALA A 70 -18.57 -8.10 -4.23
N LEU A 71 -18.14 -8.61 -5.39
CA LEU A 71 -17.95 -7.84 -6.61
C LEU A 71 -19.18 -7.85 -7.54
N GLY A 72 -20.28 -8.51 -7.16
CA GLY A 72 -21.47 -8.65 -7.99
C GLY A 72 -21.24 -9.48 -9.26
N MET A 73 -20.33 -10.45 -9.22
CA MET A 73 -20.00 -11.32 -10.38
C MET A 73 -19.88 -12.80 -9.98
N THR A 74 -19.80 -13.68 -10.99
CA THR A 74 -19.64 -15.12 -10.73
C THR A 74 -18.24 -15.46 -10.20
N ARG A 75 -18.11 -16.59 -9.50
CA ARG A 75 -16.81 -17.13 -9.05
C ARG A 75 -15.80 -17.22 -10.19
N GLN A 76 -16.23 -17.73 -11.35
CA GLN A 76 -15.37 -17.91 -12.52
C GLN A 76 -14.92 -16.57 -13.11
N ALA A 77 -15.83 -15.58 -13.19
CA ALA A 77 -15.49 -14.24 -13.64
C ALA A 77 -14.48 -13.56 -12.71
N ALA A 78 -14.65 -13.69 -11.39
CA ALA A 78 -13.70 -13.18 -10.40
C ALA A 78 -12.33 -13.86 -10.52
N GLN A 79 -12.30 -15.19 -10.61
CA GLN A 79 -11.04 -15.94 -10.76
C GLN A 79 -10.32 -15.59 -12.07
N GLN A 80 -11.03 -15.46 -13.18
CA GLN A 80 -10.43 -15.08 -14.46
C GLN A 80 -9.81 -13.68 -14.40
N ARG A 81 -10.56 -12.71 -13.83
CA ARG A 81 -10.17 -11.31 -13.79
C ARG A 81 -9.06 -11.00 -12.78
N PHE A 82 -9.02 -11.71 -11.65
CA PHE A 82 -8.13 -11.39 -10.52
C PHE A 82 -7.20 -12.54 -10.09
N GLY A 83 -7.37 -13.74 -10.65
CA GLY A 83 -6.58 -14.92 -10.28
C GLY A 83 -5.20 -15.01 -10.94
N HIS A 84 -4.94 -14.19 -11.96
CA HIS A 84 -3.63 -14.10 -12.61
C HIS A 84 -2.74 -13.12 -11.84
N LYS A 85 -1.60 -13.59 -11.34
CA LYS A 85 -0.61 -12.75 -10.67
C LYS A 85 0.06 -11.85 -11.73
N PRO A 86 -0.09 -10.51 -11.70
CA PRO A 86 0.75 -9.67 -12.53
C PRO A 86 2.19 -9.81 -12.01
N SER A 87 3.08 -10.34 -12.85
CA SER A 87 4.51 -10.28 -12.64
C SER A 87 4.91 -8.80 -12.68
N SER A 88 5.12 -8.18 -11.53
CA SER A 88 5.64 -6.82 -11.43
C SER A 88 6.56 -6.76 -10.22
N ALA A 89 7.82 -7.16 -10.43
CA ALA A 89 8.92 -6.60 -9.66
C ALA A 89 9.11 -5.15 -10.15
N PRO A 90 9.19 -4.14 -9.28
CA PRO A 90 9.63 -2.82 -9.68
C PRO A 90 11.12 -2.85 -10.03
N ASP A 91 11.46 -2.26 -11.17
CA ASP A 91 12.82 -1.95 -11.61
C ASP A 91 13.44 -0.90 -10.67
N PRO A 92 14.65 -1.10 -10.09
CA PRO A 92 15.26 -0.13 -9.20
C PRO A 92 15.92 0.99 -10.02
N GLY A 93 15.25 2.14 -10.10
CA GLY A 93 15.75 3.36 -10.74
C GLY A 93 15.93 4.53 -9.77
N ASP A 94 17.21 4.86 -9.54
CA ASP A 94 17.82 6.14 -9.15
C ASP A 94 17.47 6.85 -7.82
N GLY A 95 18.43 6.82 -6.88
CA GLY A 95 19.26 8.02 -6.68
C GLY A 95 19.13 8.84 -5.39
N HIS A 96 19.42 8.26 -4.21
CA HIS A 96 20.21 8.92 -3.16
C HIS A 96 20.69 7.86 -2.15
N LEU A 97 21.96 7.46 -2.21
CA LEU A 97 22.57 6.53 -1.24
C LEU A 97 23.34 7.34 -0.18
N PRO A 98 22.84 7.50 1.05
CA PRO A 98 23.71 7.52 2.22
C PRO A 98 24.17 6.09 2.53
N GLU A 99 25.38 5.97 3.08
CA GLU A 99 26.15 4.75 3.41
C GLU A 99 25.43 3.40 3.26
N ALA A 100 25.97 2.52 2.40
CA ALA A 100 25.42 1.22 2.05
C ALA A 100 25.23 0.31 3.28
N GLY A 101 24.08 0.46 3.95
CA GLY A 101 23.57 -0.48 4.92
C GLY A 101 23.33 -1.84 4.24
N GLU A 102 23.41 -2.91 5.01
CA GLU A 102 23.09 -4.24 4.47
C GLU A 102 21.60 -4.28 4.11
N HIS A 103 21.26 -4.63 2.85
CA HIS A 103 19.88 -4.72 2.36
C HIS A 103 19.48 -6.19 2.12
N ARG A 104 18.25 -6.55 2.48
CA ARG A 104 17.68 -7.87 2.22
C ARG A 104 16.21 -7.78 1.82
N GLN A 105 15.71 -8.83 1.18
CA GLN A 105 14.29 -8.98 0.87
C GLN A 105 13.71 -10.18 1.62
N LEU A 106 12.70 -9.91 2.44
CA LEU A 106 11.92 -10.92 3.13
C LEU A 106 10.79 -11.37 2.24
N VAL A 107 10.79 -12.64 1.83
CA VAL A 107 9.80 -13.22 0.90
C VAL A 107 8.94 -14.27 1.59
N GLY A 108 7.80 -14.62 0.99
CA GLY A 108 6.88 -15.62 1.55
C GLY A 108 6.03 -15.08 2.70
N LEU A 109 5.95 -13.75 2.82
CA LEU A 109 5.12 -13.09 3.82
C LEU A 109 3.65 -13.17 3.42
N THR A 110 2.77 -13.24 4.41
CA THR A 110 1.32 -13.27 4.27
C THR A 110 0.74 -12.28 5.25
N ALA A 111 -0.53 -11.91 5.07
CA ALA A 111 -1.19 -10.99 5.98
C ALA A 111 -1.19 -11.47 7.46
N PHE A 112 -0.92 -12.75 7.71
CA PHE A 112 -0.93 -13.38 9.02
C PHE A 112 0.45 -13.49 9.68
N ASN A 113 1.52 -13.77 8.94
CA ASN A 113 2.87 -13.97 9.52
C ASN A 113 3.78 -12.74 9.37
N GLU A 114 3.40 -11.79 8.51
CA GLU A 114 4.25 -10.67 8.12
C GLU A 114 4.67 -9.81 9.30
N MET A 115 3.75 -9.48 10.22
CA MET A 115 4.08 -8.64 11.36
C MET A 115 4.98 -9.36 12.37
N ASP A 116 4.75 -10.65 12.61
CA ASP A 116 5.59 -11.43 13.52
C ASP A 116 7.02 -11.59 12.96
N GLN A 117 7.15 -11.76 11.64
CA GLN A 117 8.44 -11.78 10.96
C GLN A 117 9.13 -10.42 11.05
N LEU A 118 8.42 -9.32 10.79
CA LEU A 118 8.99 -7.98 10.92
C LEU A 118 9.42 -7.67 12.37
N ASP A 119 8.63 -8.07 13.37
CA ASP A 119 8.99 -7.89 14.78
C ASP A 119 10.21 -8.75 15.18
N LEU A 120 10.33 -9.97 14.63
CA LEU A 120 11.51 -10.81 14.84
C LEU A 120 12.75 -10.15 14.23
N TRP A 121 12.68 -9.76 12.95
CA TRP A 121 13.78 -9.12 12.24
C TRP A 121 14.15 -7.74 12.84
N GLY A 122 13.14 -7.00 13.30
CA GLY A 122 13.27 -5.72 13.99
C GLY A 122 14.13 -5.78 15.25
N ARG A 123 14.06 -6.86 16.03
CA ARG A 123 14.95 -7.06 17.19
C ARG A 123 16.41 -7.19 16.81
N HIS A 124 16.68 -7.72 15.63
CA HIS A 124 18.03 -7.83 15.07
C HIS A 124 18.39 -6.57 14.28
N GLY A 125 17.65 -5.47 14.40
CA GLY A 125 17.98 -4.19 13.77
C GLY A 125 17.66 -4.08 12.29
N TRP A 126 16.91 -5.02 11.74
CA TRP A 126 16.38 -4.93 10.39
C TRP A 126 15.07 -4.15 10.36
N HIS A 127 14.96 -3.14 9.52
CA HIS A 127 13.72 -2.39 9.36
C HIS A 127 13.26 -2.35 7.92
N SER A 128 11.96 -2.50 7.70
CA SER A 128 11.42 -2.37 6.35
C SER A 128 11.54 -0.94 5.81
N ILE A 129 11.94 -0.84 4.54
CA ILE A 129 12.07 0.40 3.77
C ILE A 129 11.12 0.43 2.56
N GLY A 130 10.70 -0.75 2.10
CA GLY A 130 9.75 -0.94 1.02
C GLY A 130 9.02 -2.26 1.19
N PHE A 131 7.94 -2.45 0.44
CA PHE A 131 7.15 -3.68 0.47
C PHE A 131 6.29 -3.83 -0.78
N GLY A 132 5.87 -5.06 -1.02
CA GLY A 132 4.96 -5.42 -2.09
C GLY A 132 4.18 -6.68 -1.73
N PRO A 133 3.52 -7.33 -2.70
CA PRO A 133 2.70 -8.49 -2.39
C PRO A 133 3.60 -9.64 -1.96
N LEU A 134 3.46 -10.03 -0.68
CA LEU A 134 4.16 -11.14 -0.02
C LEU A 134 5.66 -10.90 0.23
N PHE A 135 6.12 -9.65 0.21
CA PHE A 135 7.50 -9.32 0.54
C PHE A 135 7.69 -7.95 1.21
N HIS A 136 8.79 -7.82 1.94
CA HIS A 136 9.30 -6.55 2.46
C HIS A 136 10.78 -6.41 2.10
N ASP A 137 11.18 -5.25 1.60
CA ASP A 137 12.60 -4.86 1.52
C ASP A 137 12.99 -4.28 2.86
N VAL A 138 14.09 -4.77 3.43
CA VAL A 138 14.61 -4.40 4.75
C VAL A 138 16.05 -3.95 4.67
N GLU A 139 16.42 -3.05 5.58
CA GLU A 139 17.75 -2.49 5.72
C GLU A 139 18.23 -2.67 7.16
N LYS A 140 19.53 -2.94 7.31
CA LYS A 140 20.17 -3.19 8.60
C LYS A 140 20.59 -1.88 9.26
N SER A 141 20.30 -1.78 10.55
CA SER A 141 20.74 -0.71 11.45
C SER A 141 21.30 -1.27 12.76
N ASP A 142 21.85 -0.38 13.58
CA ASP A 142 22.43 -0.68 14.90
C ASP A 142 21.40 -0.68 16.05
N THR A 143 20.17 -0.22 15.81
CA THR A 143 19.07 -0.18 16.79
C THR A 143 17.95 -1.14 16.44
N GLN A 144 17.17 -1.57 17.43
CA GLN A 144 15.96 -2.36 17.19
C GLN A 144 14.83 -1.52 16.61
N TRP A 145 13.90 -2.19 15.91
CA TRP A 145 12.75 -1.55 15.29
C TRP A 145 11.45 -2.28 15.63
N GLU A 146 10.38 -1.51 15.73
CA GLU A 146 9.01 -2.05 15.73
C GLU A 146 8.33 -1.73 14.40
N HIS A 147 7.44 -2.63 13.97
CA HIS A 147 6.62 -2.44 12.79
C HIS A 147 5.14 -2.58 13.16
N LYS A 148 4.28 -1.79 12.53
CA LYS A 148 2.82 -1.91 12.69
C LYS A 148 2.12 -1.76 11.35
N ARG A 149 1.06 -2.56 11.17
CA ARG A 149 0.10 -2.39 10.08
C ARG A 149 -1.19 -1.73 10.57
N ALA A 150 -1.70 -0.79 9.78
CA ALA A 150 -2.99 -0.14 9.98
C ALA A 150 -3.74 0.00 8.65
N VAL A 151 -5.04 0.25 8.69
CA VAL A 151 -5.82 0.58 7.49
C VAL A 151 -5.61 2.06 7.16
N VAL A 152 -5.41 2.38 5.87
CA VAL A 152 -5.27 3.75 5.40
C VAL A 152 -6.46 4.61 5.84
N GLY A 153 -6.17 5.81 6.37
CA GLY A 153 -7.19 6.75 6.86
C GLY A 153 -7.84 6.37 8.21
N SER A 154 -7.49 5.22 8.80
CA SER A 154 -8.06 4.80 10.08
C SER A 154 -7.59 5.67 11.26
N ARG A 155 -8.35 5.68 12.37
CA ARG A 155 -7.93 6.32 13.63
C ARG A 155 -6.61 5.74 14.15
N LYS A 156 -6.45 4.40 14.11
CA LYS A 156 -5.22 3.71 14.51
C LYS A 156 -3.99 4.26 13.78
N MET A 157 -4.10 4.49 12.46
CA MET A 157 -3.01 5.06 11.67
C MET A 157 -2.63 6.46 12.20
N ARG A 158 -3.61 7.37 12.35
CA ARG A 158 -3.36 8.73 12.84
C ARG A 158 -2.75 8.74 14.25
N ASP A 159 -3.22 7.87 15.13
CA ASP A 159 -2.71 7.76 16.51
C ASP A 159 -1.26 7.24 16.55
N LEU A 160 -0.86 6.39 15.60
CA LEU A 160 0.52 5.91 15.47
C LEU A 160 1.42 7.03 14.94
N GLU A 161 1.01 7.74 13.90
CA GLU A 161 1.77 8.89 13.36
C GLU A 161 2.00 9.96 14.42
N ALA A 162 0.97 10.30 15.21
CA ALA A 162 1.09 11.23 16.33
C ALA A 162 2.07 10.76 17.42
N LYS A 163 2.36 9.46 17.49
CA LYS A 163 3.34 8.85 18.40
C LYS A 163 4.73 8.67 17.77
N GLY A 164 4.99 9.33 16.64
CA GLY A 164 6.28 9.31 15.96
C GLY A 164 6.53 8.04 15.15
N TRP A 165 5.49 7.34 14.71
CA TRP A 165 5.64 6.24 13.76
C TRP A 165 5.77 6.77 12.34
N GLU A 166 6.77 6.27 11.62
CA GLU A 166 7.07 6.66 10.25
C GLU A 166 6.40 5.72 9.25
N ARG A 167 5.90 6.23 8.13
CA ARG A 167 5.38 5.39 7.05
C ARG A 167 6.53 4.74 6.29
N ILE A 168 6.33 3.48 5.91
CA ILE A 168 7.24 2.74 5.03
C ILE A 168 6.73 2.87 3.60
N GLY A 169 7.61 3.12 2.63
CA GLY A 169 7.31 3.09 1.19
C GLY A 169 6.06 3.85 0.71
N SER A 170 5.57 3.47 -0.47
CA SER A 170 4.28 3.90 -1.01
C SER A 170 3.12 3.06 -0.45
N THR A 171 1.93 3.64 -0.29
CA THR A 171 0.77 2.95 0.31
C THR A 171 0.29 1.77 -0.56
N TRP A 172 0.11 0.59 0.05
CA TRP A 172 -0.58 -0.56 -0.58
C TRP A 172 -1.98 -0.70 0.00
N PHE A 173 -3.00 -0.25 -0.70
CA PHE A 173 -4.37 -0.32 -0.18
C PHE A 173 -4.83 -1.76 0.10
N PRO A 174 -5.49 -2.02 1.25
CA PRO A 174 -5.96 -1.03 2.24
C PRO A 174 -4.95 -0.69 3.34
N TRP A 175 -3.74 -1.27 3.31
CA TRP A 175 -2.78 -1.23 4.40
C TRP A 175 -1.77 -0.08 4.30
N VAL A 176 -1.42 0.46 5.46
CA VAL A 176 -0.24 1.29 5.68
C VAL A 176 0.66 0.55 6.67
N TYR A 177 1.93 0.43 6.32
CA TYR A 177 2.96 -0.09 7.21
C TYR A 177 3.70 1.09 7.81
N LEU A 178 3.89 1.03 9.12
CA LEU A 178 4.62 2.01 9.88
C LEU A 178 5.77 1.35 10.63
N LYS A 179 6.87 2.08 10.80
CA LYS A 179 8.03 1.67 11.59
C LYS A 179 8.37 2.71 12.63
N ARG A 180 9.11 2.31 13.66
CA ARG A 180 9.71 3.24 14.62
C ARG A 180 10.98 2.62 15.21
N PRO A 181 12.08 3.39 15.34
CA PRO A 181 13.26 2.90 16.03
C PRO A 181 13.02 2.82 17.53
N LEU A 182 13.65 1.84 18.18
CA LEU A 182 13.70 1.73 19.62
C LEU A 182 15.07 2.19 20.12
N PRO A 183 15.16 2.78 21.33
CA PRO A 183 16.43 3.14 21.96
C PRO A 183 17.14 1.90 22.55
N LEU A 184 17.13 0.79 21.81
CA LEU A 184 17.76 -0.47 22.18
C LEU A 184 18.72 -0.87 21.06
N PRO A 185 19.94 -1.34 21.37
CA PRO A 185 20.84 -1.86 20.36
C PRO A 185 20.29 -3.14 19.72
N ALA A 186 20.59 -3.34 18.45
CA ALA A 186 20.24 -4.53 17.70
C ALA A 186 20.82 -5.79 18.39
N VAL A 187 20.00 -6.83 18.50
CA VAL A 187 20.47 -8.14 18.96
C VAL A 187 21.48 -8.69 17.94
N PRO A 188 22.68 -9.10 18.37
CA PRO A 188 23.68 -9.67 17.47
C PRO A 188 23.19 -10.94 16.77
N GLY A 189 23.71 -11.18 15.56
CA GLY A 189 23.36 -12.35 14.74
C GLY A 189 22.12 -12.14 13.87
N GLU A 190 21.83 -13.14 13.05
CA GLU A 190 20.64 -13.16 12.20
C GLU A 190 19.42 -13.74 12.96
N PRO A 191 18.21 -13.26 12.65
CA PRO A 191 16.97 -13.85 13.17
C PRO A 191 16.82 -15.30 12.65
N THR A 192 16.54 -16.23 13.57
CA THR A 192 16.34 -17.66 13.30
C THR A 192 14.87 -18.03 13.15
#